data_AF-A0A938I4C6-F1
#
_entry.id   AF-A0A938I4C6-F1
#
_cell.length_a   1.000
_cell.length_b   1.000
_cell.length_c   1.000
_cell.angle_alpha   90.00
_cell.angle_beta   90.00
_cell.angle_gamma   90.00
#
_symmetry.space_group_name_H-M   'P 1'
#
loop_
_entity.id
_entity.type
_entity.pdbx_description
1 polymer ?
#
loop_
_entity_poly.entity_id
_entity_poly.type
_entity_poly.pdbx_seq_one_letter_code
_entity_poly.pdbx_strand_id
1 'polypeptide(L)'
;MLGELIPCGGGDPVPLFKGKLLVGRRSHCDIQLQFPNISSHHCELEFVDGFWRVQDLGSSNGIKVNGERLDSKWLMPGDVLAIGKHRYEVHYSPPEGQRPPEDQEDLFSRGLLEKAGLERNRELPHRPSSGEPASEPPPSSQRTSPNDDEAMKWLSEL
;
A
#
# COMPACT_ATOMS: atom_id res chain seq x y z
N MET A 1 27.97 3.41 -6.12
CA MET A 1 26.53 3.27 -6.39
C MET A 1 26.05 2.12 -5.54
N LEU A 2 24.91 2.27 -4.85
CA LEU A 2 24.38 1.30 -3.87
C LEU A 2 23.18 0.50 -4.42
N GLY A 3 22.73 0.82 -5.63
CA GLY A 3 21.60 0.20 -6.31
C GLY A 3 20.96 1.17 -7.30
N GLU A 4 19.84 0.75 -7.86
CA GLU A 4 19.01 1.53 -8.76
C GLU A 4 17.54 1.13 -8.65
N LEU A 5 16.65 2.07 -8.97
CA LEU A 5 15.22 1.83 -9.14
C LEU A 5 14.89 1.87 -10.63
N ILE A 6 14.41 0.74 -11.17
CA ILE A 6 14.06 0.61 -12.58
C ILE A 6 12.57 0.91 -12.77
N PRO A 7 12.18 1.98 -13.49
CA PRO A 7 10.77 2.29 -13.70
C PRO A 7 10.05 1.19 -14.49
N CYS A 8 9.00 0.58 -13.92
CA CYS A 8 8.27 -0.49 -14.62
C CYS A 8 7.45 0.01 -15.82
N GLY A 9 7.19 1.31 -15.91
CA GLY A 9 6.45 1.94 -17.01
C GLY A 9 7.33 2.50 -18.14
N GLY A 10 8.64 2.22 -18.09
CA GLY A 10 9.64 2.85 -18.96
C GLY A 10 10.18 4.17 -18.40
N GLY A 11 11.29 4.64 -18.98
CA GLY A 11 12.06 5.78 -18.50
C GLY A 11 13.48 5.37 -18.07
N ASP A 12 14.25 6.35 -17.61
CA ASP A 12 15.63 6.11 -17.18
C ASP A 12 15.69 5.50 -15.76
N PRO A 13 16.60 4.55 -15.51
CA PRO A 13 16.90 4.08 -14.16
C PRO A 13 17.23 5.23 -13.20
N VAL A 14 16.75 5.12 -11.97
CA VAL A 14 17.06 6.10 -10.92
C VAL A 14 18.18 5.53 -10.04
N PRO A 15 19.43 6.01 -10.17
CA PRO A 15 20.54 5.49 -9.41
C PRO A 15 20.49 5.91 -7.92
N LEU A 16 20.83 4.98 -7.03
CA LEU A 16 20.87 5.19 -5.59
C LEU A 16 22.33 5.41 -5.14
N PHE A 17 22.71 6.67 -4.95
CA PHE A 17 24.11 7.04 -4.69
C PHE A 17 24.48 7.25 -3.21
N LYS A 18 23.49 7.50 -2.35
CA LYS A 18 23.68 7.82 -0.92
C LYS A 18 23.04 6.75 -0.06
N GLY A 19 23.52 6.53 1.16
CA GLY A 19 22.91 5.58 2.09
C GLY A 19 21.58 6.05 2.68
N LYS A 20 21.19 7.30 2.44
CA LYS A 20 19.91 7.87 2.85
C LYS A 20 19.43 8.81 1.76
N LEU A 21 18.21 8.60 1.27
CA LEU A 21 17.65 9.30 0.12
C LEU A 21 16.21 9.69 0.41
N LEU A 22 15.93 10.99 0.36
CA LEU A 22 14.57 11.51 0.45
C LEU A 22 13.90 11.45 -0.94
N VAL A 23 12.74 10.83 -1.02
CA VAL A 23 11.94 10.74 -2.25
C VAL A 23 10.69 11.60 -2.11
N GLY A 24 10.42 12.42 -3.12
CA GLY A 24 9.24 13.29 -3.11
C GLY A 24 9.12 14.18 -4.32
N ARG A 25 8.09 15.04 -4.33
CA ARG A 25 7.77 15.92 -5.46
C ARG A 25 8.62 17.19 -5.49
N ARG A 26 9.10 17.65 -4.34
CA ARG A 26 9.84 18.91 -4.22
C ARG A 26 11.28 18.75 -4.71
N SER A 27 11.85 19.84 -5.22
CA SER A 27 13.23 19.88 -5.75
C SER A 27 14.31 19.66 -4.69
N HIS A 28 13.96 19.73 -3.40
CA HIS A 28 14.90 19.46 -2.30
C HIS A 28 15.03 17.95 -2.00
N CYS A 29 14.20 17.08 -2.60
CA CYS A 29 14.34 15.64 -2.46
C CYS A 29 15.54 15.14 -3.26
N ASP A 30 16.27 14.16 -2.74
CA ASP A 30 17.37 13.50 -3.47
C ASP A 30 16.86 12.82 -4.74
N ILE A 31 15.67 12.23 -4.67
CA ILE A 31 14.95 11.67 -5.81
C ILE A 31 13.67 12.47 -6.01
N GLN A 32 13.68 13.34 -7.03
CA GLN A 32 12.53 14.16 -7.36
C GLN A 32 11.60 13.43 -8.35
N LEU A 33 10.38 13.15 -7.90
CA LEU A 33 9.30 12.60 -8.72
C LEU A 33 8.22 13.66 -8.93
N GLN A 34 8.27 14.37 -10.06
CA GLN A 34 7.40 15.52 -10.35
C GLN A 34 5.98 15.13 -10.78
N PHE A 35 5.30 14.30 -9.99
CA PHE A 35 3.95 13.85 -10.27
C PHE A 35 2.94 14.34 -9.23
N PRO A 36 1.69 14.66 -9.62
CA PRO A 36 0.69 15.23 -8.71
C PRO A 36 0.28 14.28 -7.57
N ASN A 37 0.38 12.96 -7.80
CA ASN A 37 0.11 11.90 -6.84
C ASN A 37 1.29 11.59 -5.90
N ILE A 38 2.37 12.37 -5.93
CA ILE A 38 3.50 12.25 -5.02
C ILE A 38 3.49 13.41 -4.03
N SER A 39 3.57 13.10 -2.73
CA SER A 39 3.73 14.08 -1.66
C SER A 39 5.02 14.89 -1.77
N SER A 40 5.07 16.06 -1.14
CA SER A 40 6.27 16.92 -1.13
C SER A 40 7.50 16.17 -0.60
N HIS A 41 7.35 15.49 0.53
CA HIS A 41 8.23 14.45 1.06
C HIS A 41 7.35 13.21 1.18
N HIS A 42 7.66 12.15 0.43
CA HIS A 42 6.78 10.99 0.29
C HIS A 42 7.27 9.83 1.12
N CYS A 43 8.50 9.40 0.86
CA CYS A 43 9.15 8.33 1.57
C CYS A 43 10.65 8.59 1.67
N GLU A 44 11.28 7.85 2.55
CA GLU A 44 12.72 7.80 2.72
C GLU A 44 13.22 6.40 2.37
N LEU A 45 14.34 6.34 1.65
CA LEU A 45 15.09 5.12 1.43
C LEU A 45 16.36 5.17 2.26
N GLU A 46 16.59 4.13 3.06
CA GLU A 46 17.77 4.00 3.91
C GLU A 46 18.49 2.69 3.60
N PHE A 47 19.82 2.75 3.49
CA PHE A 47 20.68 1.61 3.23
C PHE A 47 21.41 1.23 4.51
N VAL A 48 21.04 0.07 5.07
CA VAL A 48 21.53 -0.42 6.36
C VAL A 48 21.98 -1.86 6.19
N ASP A 49 23.20 -2.16 6.65
CA ASP A 49 23.78 -3.51 6.62
C ASP A 49 23.72 -4.21 5.25
N GLY A 50 23.78 -3.43 4.16
CA GLY A 50 23.73 -3.97 2.81
C GLY A 50 22.32 -4.15 2.25
N PHE A 51 21.28 -3.73 2.97
CA PHE A 51 19.87 -3.82 2.56
C PHE A 51 19.23 -2.45 2.46
N TRP A 52 18.30 -2.31 1.52
CA TRP A 52 17.47 -1.12 1.42
C TRP A 52 16.23 -1.27 2.29
N ARG A 53 15.87 -0.21 3.00
CA ARG A 53 14.61 -0.06 3.71
C ARG A 53 13.87 1.15 3.17
N VAL A 54 12.57 1.01 2.97
CA VAL A 54 11.68 2.13 2.63
C VAL A 54 10.80 2.47 3.81
N GLN A 55 10.61 3.77 4.07
CA GLN A 55 9.72 4.30 5.10
C GLN A 55 8.81 5.38 4.50
N ASP A 56 7.50 5.23 4.63
CA ASP A 56 6.54 6.27 4.31
C ASP A 56 6.59 7.41 5.33
N LEU A 57 6.53 8.66 4.86
CA LEU A 57 6.61 9.86 5.69
C LEU A 57 5.23 10.53 5.90
N GLY A 58 4.16 9.73 5.93
CA GLY A 58 2.79 10.22 5.99
C GLY A 58 2.29 10.72 4.64
N SER A 59 2.64 10.02 3.56
CA SER A 59 2.27 10.42 2.21
C SER A 59 0.78 10.21 1.94
N SER A 60 0.21 11.00 1.02
CA SER A 60 -1.24 10.94 0.75
C SER A 60 -1.67 9.62 0.10
N ASN A 61 -0.81 9.04 -0.75
CA ASN A 61 -1.13 7.81 -1.47
C ASN A 61 -0.44 6.56 -0.90
N GLY A 62 0.50 6.73 0.02
CA GLY A 62 1.29 5.67 0.63
C GLY A 62 2.33 5.07 -0.32
N ILE A 63 3.17 4.22 0.26
CA ILE A 63 4.02 3.28 -0.46
C ILE A 63 3.35 1.90 -0.53
N LYS A 64 3.74 1.08 -1.52
CA LYS A 64 3.41 -0.34 -1.57
C LYS A 64 4.63 -1.15 -1.99
N VAL A 65 4.80 -2.34 -1.45
CA VAL A 65 5.82 -3.29 -1.91
C VAL A 65 5.13 -4.56 -2.37
N ASN A 66 5.34 -4.96 -3.62
CA ASN A 66 4.68 -6.12 -4.24
C ASN A 66 3.14 -6.08 -4.14
N GLY A 67 2.57 -4.87 -4.18
CA GLY A 67 1.12 -4.64 -4.14
C GLY A 67 0.54 -4.43 -2.74
N GLU A 68 1.29 -4.75 -1.68
CA GLU A 68 0.88 -4.57 -0.29
C GLU A 68 1.23 -3.16 0.22
N ARG A 69 0.25 -2.45 0.79
CA ARG A 69 0.46 -1.12 1.39
C ARG A 69 1.02 -1.26 2.80
N LEU A 70 2.12 -0.58 3.07
CA LEU A 70 2.91 -0.69 4.29
C LEU A 70 3.45 0.69 4.67
N ASP A 71 3.77 0.90 5.94
CA ASP A 71 4.44 2.13 6.40
C ASP A 71 5.96 1.99 6.32
N SER A 72 6.49 0.78 6.48
CA SER A 72 7.92 0.47 6.37
C SER A 72 8.12 -0.93 5.81
N LYS A 73 9.24 -1.16 5.11
CA LYS A 73 9.67 -2.51 4.67
C LYS A 73 11.13 -2.54 4.24
N TRP A 74 11.82 -3.63 4.56
CA TRP A 74 13.05 -4.04 3.87
C TRP A 74 12.74 -4.48 2.44
N LEU A 75 13.42 -3.87 1.49
CA LEU A 75 13.30 -4.15 0.06
C LEU A 75 14.31 -5.23 -0.31
N MET A 76 13.85 -6.29 -0.96
CA MET A 76 14.70 -7.31 -1.56
C MET A 76 14.98 -6.98 -3.03
N PRO A 77 16.10 -7.47 -3.61
CA PRO A 77 16.32 -7.33 -5.04
C PRO A 77 15.19 -7.98 -5.84
N GLY A 78 14.68 -7.27 -6.84
CA GLY A 78 13.54 -7.68 -7.65
C GLY A 78 12.17 -7.30 -7.06
N ASP A 79 12.11 -6.77 -5.83
CA ASP A 79 10.85 -6.25 -5.29
C ASP A 79 10.34 -5.08 -6.13
N VAL A 80 9.01 -4.99 -6.25
CA VAL A 80 8.36 -3.86 -6.88
C VAL A 80 7.89 -2.88 -5.82
N LEU A 81 8.60 -1.78 -5.69
CA LEU A 81 8.22 -0.62 -4.90
C LEU A 81 7.29 0.29 -5.70
N ALA A 82 6.10 0.55 -5.18
CA ALA A 82 5.20 1.59 -5.66
C ALA A 82 5.25 2.80 -4.74
N ILE A 83 5.49 3.98 -5.32
CA ILE A 83 5.44 5.28 -4.65
C ILE A 83 4.26 6.04 -5.24
N GLY A 84 3.18 6.18 -4.48
CA GLY A 84 1.88 6.59 -5.01
C GLY A 84 1.37 5.66 -6.12
N LYS A 85 1.42 6.11 -7.39
CA LYS A 85 1.00 5.31 -8.56
C LYS A 85 2.17 4.87 -9.44
N HIS A 86 3.40 5.26 -9.12
CA HIS A 86 4.59 4.97 -9.92
C HIS A 86 5.27 3.74 -9.35
N ARG A 87 5.62 2.80 -10.21
CA ARG A 87 6.21 1.50 -9.83
C ARG A 87 7.65 1.41 -10.30
N TYR A 88 8.49 0.88 -9.43
CA TYR A 88 9.91 0.69 -9.64
C TYR A 88 10.32 -0.70 -9.18
N GLU A 89 11.10 -1.40 -9.97
CA GLU A 89 11.78 -2.62 -9.57
C GLU A 89 13.10 -2.26 -8.88
N VAL A 90 13.36 -2.88 -7.73
CA VAL A 90 14.51 -2.56 -6.88
C VAL A 90 15.70 -3.42 -7.28
N HIS A 91 16.78 -2.82 -7.77
CA HIS A 91 17.97 -3.53 -8.25
C HIS A 91 19.18 -3.15 -7.38
N TYR A 92 19.74 -4.12 -6.66
CA TYR A 92 21.00 -3.97 -5.92
C TYR A 92 21.57 -5.36 -5.57
N SER A 93 22.81 -5.41 -5.07
CA SER A 93 23.44 -6.64 -4.60
C SER A 93 23.49 -6.66 -3.07
N PRO A 94 22.69 -7.49 -2.38
CA PRO A 94 22.78 -7.67 -0.94
C PRO A 94 24.01 -8.53 -0.58
N PRO A 95 24.46 -8.50 0.68
CA PRO A 95 25.49 -9.41 1.17
C PRO A 95 25.01 -10.87 1.15
N GLU A 96 25.86 -11.77 0.64
CA GLU A 96 25.52 -13.18 0.47
C GLU A 96 25.31 -13.88 1.82
N GLY A 97 24.25 -14.69 1.92
CA GLY A 97 23.93 -15.46 3.13
C GLY A 97 23.41 -14.63 4.31
N GLN A 98 23.25 -13.32 4.17
CA GLN A 98 22.65 -12.46 5.20
C GLN A 98 21.18 -12.20 4.90
N ARG A 99 20.40 -12.00 5.96
CA ARG A 99 19.01 -11.54 5.89
C ARG A 99 18.94 -10.06 6.31
N PRO A 100 17.96 -9.30 5.82
CA PRO A 100 17.72 -7.96 6.33
C PRO A 100 17.57 -7.98 7.87
N PRO A 101 17.95 -6.91 8.56
CA PRO A 101 17.66 -6.76 9.98
C PRO A 101 16.17 -6.98 10.25
N GLU A 102 15.82 -7.61 11.37
CA GLU A 102 14.41 -7.76 11.75
C GLU A 102 13.82 -6.38 12.08
N ASP A 103 12.62 -6.11 11.56
CA ASP A 103 11.90 -4.88 11.85
C ASP A 103 11.61 -4.78 13.36
N GLN A 104 12.34 -3.91 14.06
CA GLN A 104 12.06 -3.59 15.47
C GLN A 104 10.70 -2.87 15.64
N GLU A 105 10.02 -2.54 14.54
CA GLU A 105 8.76 -1.77 14.52
C GLU A 105 7.53 -2.56 14.98
N ASP A 106 7.59 -3.89 15.04
CA ASP A 106 6.52 -4.69 15.65
C ASP A 106 6.38 -4.42 17.17
N LEU A 107 7.42 -3.90 17.84
CA LEU A 107 7.38 -3.59 19.28
C LEU A 107 6.52 -2.35 19.58
N PHE A 108 6.55 -1.33 18.71
CA PHE A 108 5.72 -0.13 18.89
C PHE A 108 4.26 -0.37 18.53
N SER A 109 4.00 -1.18 17.51
CA SER A 109 2.64 -1.58 17.10
C SER A 109 1.97 -2.50 18.12
N ARG A 110 2.74 -3.40 18.77
CA ARG A 110 2.25 -4.22 19.89
C ARG A 110 1.92 -3.37 21.12
N GLY A 111 2.76 -2.39 21.47
CA GLY A 111 2.55 -1.54 22.64
C GLY A 111 1.30 -0.64 22.55
N LEU A 112 0.90 -0.24 21.34
CA LEU A 112 -0.32 0.57 21.13
C LEU A 112 -1.59 -0.28 21.14
N LEU A 113 -1.53 -1.51 20.61
CA LEU A 113 -2.64 -2.47 20.65
C LEU A 113 -2.88 -3.00 22.08
N GLU A 114 -1.81 -3.18 22.86
CA GLU A 114 -1.86 -3.63 24.26
C GLU A 114 -2.41 -2.55 25.20
N LYS A 115 -2.09 -1.27 24.97
CA LYS A 115 -2.67 -0.14 25.73
C LYS A 115 -4.13 0.19 25.36
N ALA A 116 -4.61 -0.29 24.22
CA ALA A 116 -5.97 -0.03 23.73
C ALA A 116 -7.02 -1.04 24.21
N GLY A 117 -6.65 -2.13 24.89
CA GLY A 117 -7.60 -3.03 25.57
C GLY A 117 -8.65 -3.70 24.66
N LEU A 118 -8.37 -3.90 23.37
CA LEU A 118 -9.22 -4.70 22.50
C LEU A 118 -8.81 -6.17 22.57
N GLU A 119 -9.41 -6.89 23.51
CA GLU A 119 -9.41 -8.36 23.55
C GLU A 119 -10.01 -8.88 22.23
N ARG A 120 -9.17 -9.38 21.31
CA ARG A 120 -9.68 -10.22 20.22
C ARG A 120 -10.03 -11.57 20.81
N ASN A 121 -11.31 -11.72 21.16
CA ASN A 121 -11.96 -13.02 21.33
C ASN A 121 -11.67 -13.88 20.08
N ARG A 122 -10.67 -14.76 20.19
CA ARG A 122 -10.27 -15.69 19.13
C ARG A 122 -11.20 -16.90 19.22
N GLU A 123 -12.45 -16.72 18.83
CA GLU A 123 -13.34 -17.83 18.50
C GLU A 123 -13.06 -18.28 17.06
N LEU A 124 -12.29 -19.36 16.94
CA LEU A 124 -12.22 -20.17 15.73
C LEU A 124 -13.54 -20.94 15.59
N PRO A 125 -14.32 -20.84 14.49
CA PRO A 125 -15.33 -21.83 14.22
C PRO A 125 -14.68 -23.04 13.57
N HIS A 126 -14.64 -24.15 14.31
CA HIS A 126 -14.49 -25.50 13.81
C HIS A 126 -15.52 -25.77 12.70
N ARG A 127 -15.07 -26.24 11.53
CA ARG A 127 -15.96 -26.75 10.48
C ARG A 127 -16.05 -28.28 10.62
N PRO A 128 -17.20 -28.87 10.98
CA PRO A 128 -17.37 -30.31 10.86
C PRO A 128 -17.51 -30.71 9.38
N SER A 129 -17.02 -31.91 9.10
CA SER A 129 -17.10 -32.62 7.83
C SER A 129 -18.55 -32.96 7.43
N SER A 130 -18.71 -33.16 6.10
CA SER A 130 -19.75 -33.93 5.38
C SER A 130 -21.16 -33.33 5.19
N GLY A 131 -21.43 -32.99 3.92
CA GLY A 131 -22.54 -33.56 3.16
C GLY A 131 -23.70 -32.64 2.79
N GLU A 132 -23.74 -32.16 1.54
CA GLU A 132 -25.00 -31.74 0.87
C GLU A 132 -24.93 -32.01 -0.64
N PRO A 133 -25.92 -32.72 -1.23
CA PRO A 133 -26.19 -32.69 -2.66
C PRO A 133 -27.47 -31.88 -3.00
N ALA A 134 -27.42 -31.24 -4.17
CA ALA A 134 -28.51 -30.89 -5.11
C ALA A 134 -29.75 -30.10 -4.63
N SER A 135 -30.00 -28.93 -5.24
CA SER A 135 -31.02 -28.71 -6.29
C SER A 135 -31.41 -27.23 -6.48
N GLU A 136 -31.50 -26.81 -7.74
CA GLU A 136 -32.13 -25.59 -8.28
C GLU A 136 -33.54 -25.98 -8.86
N PRO A 137 -34.41 -25.08 -9.38
CA PRO A 137 -34.83 -23.71 -9.00
C PRO A 137 -36.41 -23.56 -8.96
N PRO A 138 -37.08 -22.50 -9.49
CA PRO A 138 -37.80 -21.39 -8.82
C PRO A 138 -39.36 -21.47 -8.97
N PRO A 139 -40.23 -20.46 -8.61
CA PRO A 139 -40.54 -19.35 -9.55
C PRO A 139 -41.16 -18.02 -8.99
N SER A 140 -41.02 -16.95 -9.80
CA SER A 140 -42.06 -15.98 -10.24
C SER A 140 -42.81 -15.00 -9.31
N SER A 141 -42.69 -13.69 -9.64
CA SER A 141 -43.75 -12.80 -10.17
C SER A 141 -43.99 -11.46 -9.46
N GLN A 142 -43.77 -10.37 -10.23
CA GLN A 142 -44.69 -9.24 -10.51
C GLN A 142 -45.08 -8.28 -9.36
N ARG A 143 -45.49 -7.02 -9.55
CA ARG A 143 -45.38 -5.94 -10.56
C ARG A 143 -46.16 -4.74 -9.93
N THR A 144 -45.83 -3.51 -10.31
CA THR A 144 -46.61 -2.24 -10.29
C THR A 144 -46.89 -1.45 -8.99
N SER A 145 -46.62 -0.13 -9.10
CA SER A 145 -46.93 1.08 -8.28
C SER A 145 -48.44 1.43 -8.20
N PRO A 146 -48.95 2.46 -7.46
CA PRO A 146 -48.69 3.92 -7.72
C PRO A 146 -48.77 4.92 -6.51
N ASN A 147 -48.32 6.18 -6.76
CA ASN A 147 -48.69 7.53 -6.23
C ASN A 147 -49.07 7.77 -4.73
N ASP A 148 -48.76 8.88 -4.05
CA ASP A 148 -48.95 10.31 -4.40
C ASP A 148 -48.01 11.27 -3.62
N ASP A 149 -47.93 12.49 -4.18
CA ASP A 149 -47.74 13.80 -3.53
C ASP A 149 -46.36 14.43 -3.23
N GLU A 150 -46.26 15.68 -3.70
CA GLU A 150 -45.51 16.81 -3.17
C GLU A 150 -44.06 17.08 -3.65
N ALA A 151 -43.92 17.78 -4.79
CA ALA A 151 -42.80 18.71 -5.02
C ALA A 151 -43.08 19.73 -6.14
N MET A 152 -44.06 20.63 -5.95
CA MET A 152 -44.07 21.92 -6.64
C MET A 152 -43.20 22.91 -5.87
N LYS A 153 -41.94 23.06 -6.27
CA LYS A 153 -41.20 24.30 -6.02
C LYS A 153 -39.94 24.39 -6.91
N TRP A 154 -39.88 25.46 -7.71
CA TRP A 154 -38.73 26.00 -8.45
C TRP A 154 -38.46 25.43 -9.85
N LEU A 155 -39.03 26.10 -10.88
CA LEU A 155 -38.21 26.78 -11.89
C LEU A 155 -39.04 27.85 -12.62
N SER A 156 -38.48 29.05 -12.59
CA SER A 156 -38.89 30.24 -13.31
C SER A 156 -38.66 30.10 -14.83
N GLU A 157 -39.36 30.95 -15.57
CA GLU A 157 -39.03 31.40 -16.94
C GLU A 157 -39.28 30.40 -18.08
N LEU A 158 -40.48 30.46 -18.67
CA LEU A 158 -40.74 31.18 -19.94
C LEU A 158 -42.24 31.17 -20.28
#